data_AF-A6KTN7-F1
#
_entry.id   AF-A6KTN7-F1
#
_cell.length_a   1.000
_cell.length_b   1.000
_cell.length_c   1.000
_cell.angle_alpha   90.00
_cell.angle_beta   90.00
_cell.angle_gamma   90.00
#
_symmetry.space_group_name_H-M   'P 1'
#
loop_
_entity.id
_entity.type
_entity.pdbx_description
1 polymer ?
#
loop_
_entity_poly.entity_id
_entity_poly.type
_entity_poly.pdbx_seq_one_letter_code
_entity_poly.pdbx_strand_id
1 'polypeptide(L)'
;MIAIYGKNFCVSAKNAFMLLMRNVVRVVVLDKVTDLLLFFGKLLVVGGVGVLSFFFFSGRIKGLGKDFKNPDLNYYWLPIMTSIMGAYVIASGFFSVFGMCVDTLFLCFLEDLERNDGSQERPYYMPKALLKILGKKNEVPTGGKNRKK
;
A
#
# COMPACT_ATOMS: atom_id res chain seq x y z
N MET A 1 0.02 25.87 9.78
CA MET A 1 0.70 27.15 10.11
C MET A 1 0.09 28.39 9.43
N ILE A 2 -0.88 28.25 8.52
CA ILE A 2 -1.55 29.41 7.89
C ILE A 2 -2.59 30.10 8.75
N ALA A 3 -3.42 29.33 9.45
CA ALA A 3 -4.43 29.89 10.35
C ALA A 3 -3.83 30.46 11.65
N ILE A 4 -2.51 30.36 11.86
CA ILE A 4 -1.83 30.81 13.09
C ILE A 4 -0.77 31.89 12.79
N TYR A 5 -0.10 31.90 11.62
CA TYR A 5 1.01 32.83 11.34
C TYR A 5 0.90 33.63 10.03
N GLY A 6 -0.14 33.46 9.21
CA GLY A 6 -0.36 34.32 8.04
C GLY A 6 0.79 34.32 7.01
N LYS A 7 1.54 33.23 6.87
CA LYS A 7 2.54 33.04 5.80
C LYS A 7 2.05 32.03 4.77
N ASN A 8 2.38 32.25 3.50
CA ASN A 8 2.00 31.37 2.38
C ASN A 8 2.28 29.88 2.69
N PHE A 9 1.28 29.02 2.45
CA PHE A 9 1.24 27.58 2.77
C PHE A 9 2.49 26.86 2.28
N CYS A 10 2.92 27.25 1.08
CA CYS A 10 4.03 26.66 0.37
C CYS A 10 5.39 26.95 1.04
N VAL A 11 5.58 28.08 1.74
CA VAL A 11 6.88 28.46 2.32
C VAL A 11 7.12 27.74 3.66
N SER A 12 6.10 27.64 4.51
CA SER A 12 6.17 26.87 5.76
C SER A 12 6.20 25.36 5.50
N ALA A 13 5.40 24.87 4.53
CA ALA A 13 5.46 23.47 4.08
C ALA A 13 6.82 23.14 3.48
N LYS A 14 7.42 24.03 2.68
CA LYS A 14 8.76 23.83 2.10
C LYS A 14 9.85 23.72 3.17
N ASN A 15 9.77 24.46 4.27
CA ASN A 15 10.81 24.45 5.30
C ASN A 15 10.73 23.22 6.23
N ALA A 16 9.52 22.76 6.56
CA ALA A 16 9.30 21.51 7.29
C ALA A 16 9.56 20.26 6.41
N PHE A 17 9.16 20.32 5.13
CA PHE A 17 9.52 19.36 4.10
C PHE A 17 11.03 19.28 3.88
N MET A 18 11.78 20.39 3.97
CA MET A 18 13.25 20.39 3.83
C MET A 18 13.96 19.73 5.03
N LEU A 19 13.37 19.76 6.23
CA LEU A 19 13.86 19.07 7.43
C LEU A 19 13.55 17.56 7.43
N LEU A 20 12.37 17.17 6.94
CA LEU A 20 12.03 15.76 6.68
C LEU A 20 12.76 15.21 5.44
N MET A 21 13.06 16.07 4.46
CA MET A 21 13.82 15.74 3.25
C MET A 21 15.27 15.33 3.54
N ARG A 22 15.82 15.68 4.72
CA ARG A 22 17.12 15.16 5.18
C ARG A 22 17.10 13.63 5.41
N ASN A 23 15.92 13.02 5.51
CA ASN A 23 15.69 11.57 5.45
C ASN A 23 14.69 11.18 4.34
N VAL A 24 14.54 12.00 3.28
CA VAL A 24 13.66 11.71 2.14
C VAL A 24 13.97 10.35 1.54
N VAL A 25 15.23 9.93 1.64
CA VAL A 25 15.70 8.64 1.14
C VAL A 25 14.88 7.49 1.73
N ARG A 26 14.56 7.50 3.03
CA ARG A 26 13.75 6.41 3.62
C ARG A 26 12.30 6.44 3.17
N VAL A 27 11.75 7.64 2.98
CA VAL A 27 10.39 7.85 2.52
C VAL A 27 10.23 7.42 1.07
N VAL A 28 11.13 7.88 0.19
CA VAL A 28 11.20 7.48 -1.21
C VAL A 28 11.51 6.00 -1.32
N VAL A 29 12.37 5.44 -0.47
CA VAL A 29 12.61 3.99 -0.46
C VAL A 29 11.34 3.22 -0.05
N LEU A 30 10.58 3.68 0.95
CA LEU A 30 9.30 3.03 1.33
C LEU A 30 8.25 3.12 0.22
N ASP A 31 8.16 4.27 -0.43
CA ASP A 31 7.30 4.50 -1.59
C ASP A 31 7.68 3.55 -2.76
N LYS A 32 8.96 3.50 -3.11
CA LYS A 32 9.47 2.58 -4.15
C LYS A 32 9.37 1.10 -3.77
N VAL A 33 9.48 0.76 -2.49
CA VAL A 33 9.24 -0.60 -2.00
C VAL A 33 7.76 -0.95 -2.12
N THR A 34 6.87 0.00 -1.86
CA THR A 34 5.43 -0.19 -2.06
C THR A 34 5.12 -0.41 -3.52
N ASP A 35 5.62 0.45 -4.42
CA ASP A 35 5.48 0.28 -5.87
C ASP A 35 5.96 -1.10 -6.34
N LEU A 36 7.12 -1.54 -5.84
CA LEU A 36 7.68 -2.85 -6.15
C LEU A 36 6.79 -3.98 -5.62
N LEU A 37 6.25 -3.85 -4.41
CA LEU A 37 5.35 -4.83 -3.81
C LEU A 37 4.04 -4.94 -4.59
N LEU A 38 3.44 -3.82 -5.00
CA LEU A 38 2.22 -3.81 -5.82
C LEU A 38 2.50 -4.38 -7.22
N PHE A 39 3.67 -4.12 -7.78
CA PHE A 39 4.11 -4.73 -9.04
C PHE A 39 4.24 -6.25 -8.95
N PHE A 40 4.90 -6.76 -7.90
CA PHE A 40 4.98 -8.21 -7.65
C PHE A 40 3.60 -8.82 -7.41
N GLY A 41 2.70 -8.12 -6.70
CA GLY A 41 1.32 -8.54 -6.52
C GLY A 41 0.58 -8.68 -7.85
N LYS A 42 0.71 -7.69 -8.74
CA LYS A 42 0.14 -7.73 -10.09
C LYS A 42 0.71 -8.88 -10.94
N LEU A 43 2.02 -9.09 -10.91
CA LEU A 43 2.67 -10.20 -11.60
C LEU A 43 2.21 -11.56 -11.07
N LEU A 44 2.06 -11.70 -9.75
CA LEU A 44 1.60 -12.94 -9.12
C LEU A 44 0.16 -13.26 -9.53
N VAL A 45 -0.74 -12.28 -9.50
CA VAL A 45 -2.14 -12.47 -9.93
C VAL A 45 -2.22 -12.86 -11.39
N VAL A 46 -1.56 -12.11 -12.28
CA VAL A 46 -1.59 -12.36 -13.73
C VAL A 46 -0.90 -13.68 -14.08
N GLY A 47 0.24 -13.97 -13.47
CA GLY A 47 0.98 -15.23 -13.63
C GLY A 47 0.20 -16.43 -13.10
N GLY A 48 -0.40 -16.31 -11.92
CA GLY A 48 -1.22 -17.35 -11.30
C GLY A 48 -2.44 -17.68 -12.16
N VAL A 49 -3.17 -16.67 -12.64
CA VAL A 49 -4.29 -16.88 -13.57
C VAL A 49 -3.80 -17.48 -14.89
N GLY A 50 -2.67 -17.01 -15.44
CA GLY A 50 -2.10 -17.59 -16.67
C GLY A 50 -1.74 -19.06 -16.52
N VAL A 51 -1.10 -19.45 -15.41
CA VAL A 51 -0.76 -20.84 -15.11
C VAL A 51 -2.03 -21.68 -14.92
N LEU A 52 -2.99 -21.21 -14.11
CA LEU A 52 -4.25 -21.93 -13.88
C LEU A 52 -5.04 -22.11 -15.19
N SER A 53 -5.16 -21.05 -16.00
CA SER A 53 -5.80 -21.10 -17.31
C SER A 53 -5.07 -22.05 -18.27
N PHE A 54 -3.73 -22.07 -18.26
CA PHE A 54 -2.96 -23.05 -19.03
C PHE A 54 -3.25 -24.49 -18.59
N PHE A 55 -3.23 -24.79 -17.28
CA PHE A 55 -3.51 -26.14 -16.78
C PHE A 55 -4.96 -26.58 -17.04
N PHE A 56 -5.91 -25.64 -16.97
CA PHE A 56 -7.33 -25.88 -17.23
C PHE A 56 -7.60 -26.14 -18.72
N PHE A 57 -7.16 -25.26 -19.61
CA PHE A 57 -7.40 -25.37 -21.06
C PHE A 57 -6.49 -26.38 -21.76
N SER A 58 -5.29 -26.68 -21.21
CA SER A 58 -4.41 -27.73 -21.74
C SER A 58 -4.84 -29.14 -21.29
N GLY A 59 -5.91 -29.28 -20.50
CA GLY A 59 -6.53 -30.57 -20.20
C GLY A 59 -5.77 -31.46 -19.21
N ARG A 60 -4.79 -30.93 -18.47
CA ARG A 60 -4.07 -31.70 -17.42
C ARG A 60 -4.92 -31.95 -16.18
N ILE A 61 -5.96 -31.15 -15.92
CA ILE A 61 -6.88 -31.33 -14.80
C ILE A 61 -8.05 -32.19 -15.25
N LYS A 62 -7.94 -33.52 -15.07
CA LYS A 62 -9.03 -34.50 -15.26
C LYS A 62 -10.10 -34.47 -14.15
N GLY A 63 -10.04 -33.51 -13.23
CA GLY A 63 -10.76 -33.53 -11.96
C GLY A 63 -12.13 -32.84 -11.95
N LEU A 64 -12.50 -32.10 -13.00
CA LEU A 64 -13.72 -31.30 -13.01
C LEU A 64 -14.91 -32.05 -13.62
N GLY A 65 -15.20 -33.24 -13.07
CA GLY A 65 -16.40 -34.01 -13.40
C GLY A 65 -16.26 -34.94 -14.61
N LYS A 66 -16.84 -36.13 -14.50
CA LYS A 66 -16.83 -37.20 -15.52
C LYS A 66 -17.55 -36.80 -16.83
N ASP A 67 -18.25 -35.67 -16.83
CA ASP A 67 -19.01 -35.13 -17.96
C ASP A 67 -18.31 -33.98 -18.69
N PHE A 68 -17.17 -33.49 -18.18
CA PHE A 68 -16.38 -32.44 -18.86
C PHE A 68 -15.43 -33.09 -19.87
N LYS A 69 -16.00 -33.53 -20.99
CA LYS A 69 -15.22 -33.93 -22.16
C LYS A 69 -14.55 -32.67 -22.69
N ASN A 70 -13.22 -32.57 -22.56
CA ASN A 70 -12.45 -31.48 -23.17
C ASN A 70 -12.90 -31.35 -24.63
N PRO A 71 -13.54 -30.24 -25.04
CA PRO A 71 -13.80 -30.03 -26.45
C PRO A 71 -12.44 -29.94 -27.13
N ASP A 72 -12.27 -30.59 -28.29
CA ASP A 72 -11.10 -30.41 -29.15
C ASP A 72 -11.06 -28.95 -29.61
N LEU A 73 -10.50 -28.09 -28.74
CA LEU A 73 -10.35 -26.67 -28.94
C LEU A 73 -9.19 -26.50 -29.91
N ASN A 74 -9.53 -26.30 -31.18
CA ASN A 74 -8.59 -25.93 -32.24
C ASN A 74 -7.73 -24.70 -31.87
N TYR A 75 -8.21 -23.83 -30.96
CA TYR A 75 -7.51 -22.65 -30.46
C TYR A 75 -7.61 -22.50 -28.93
N TYR A 76 -6.99 -23.40 -28.17
CA TYR A 76 -6.89 -23.29 -26.69
C TYR A 76 -6.12 -22.05 -26.21
N TRP A 77 -5.31 -21.42 -27.08
CA TRP A 77 -4.55 -20.22 -26.76
C TRP A 77 -5.42 -18.97 -26.57
N LEU A 78 -6.51 -18.84 -27.34
CA LEU A 78 -7.42 -17.70 -27.27
C LEU A 78 -8.05 -17.50 -25.88
N PRO A 79 -8.70 -18.51 -25.27
CA PRO A 79 -9.28 -18.34 -23.93
C PRO A 79 -8.22 -18.09 -22.85
N ILE A 80 -7.00 -18.63 -22.99
CA ILE A 80 -5.88 -18.34 -22.09
C ILE A 80 -5.49 -16.85 -22.18
N MET A 81 -5.31 -16.32 -23.39
CA MET A 81 -4.96 -14.91 -23.60
C MET A 81 -6.05 -13.97 -23.09
N THR A 82 -7.31 -14.28 -23.36
CA THR A 82 -8.45 -13.48 -22.85
C THR A 82 -8.50 -13.49 -21.31
N SER A 83 -8.24 -14.64 -20.69
CA SER A 83 -8.19 -14.77 -19.22
C SER A 83 -7.03 -13.95 -18.61
N ILE A 84 -5.84 -14.02 -19.19
CA ILE A 84 -4.67 -13.23 -18.76
C ILE A 84 -4.96 -11.73 -18.91
N MET A 85 -5.55 -11.32 -20.03
CA MET A 85 -5.90 -9.91 -20.26
C MET A 85 -6.94 -9.40 -19.26
N GLY A 86 -7.98 -10.19 -18.98
CA GLY A 86 -8.98 -9.88 -17.96
C GLY A 86 -8.38 -9.76 -16.57
N ALA A 87 -7.53 -10.72 -16.18
CA ALA A 87 -6.82 -10.70 -14.91
C ALA A 87 -5.89 -9.49 -14.78
N TYR A 88 -5.21 -9.09 -15.86
CA TYR A 88 -4.36 -7.90 -15.88
C TYR A 88 -5.15 -6.61 -15.65
N VAL A 89 -6.29 -6.44 -16.32
CA VAL A 89 -7.16 -5.25 -16.14
C VAL A 89 -7.66 -5.18 -14.71
N ILE A 90 -8.18 -6.28 -14.18
CA ILE A 90 -8.69 -6.36 -12.80
C ILE A 90 -7.57 -6.06 -11.80
N ALA A 91 -6.44 -6.77 -11.91
CA ALA A 91 -5.29 -6.55 -11.03
C ALA A 91 -4.82 -5.10 -11.10
N SER A 92 -4.71 -4.53 -12.31
CA SER A 92 -4.29 -3.14 -12.48
C SER A 92 -5.26 -2.15 -11.82
N GLY A 93 -6.57 -2.37 -11.94
CA GLY A 93 -7.59 -1.54 -11.30
C GLY A 93 -7.47 -1.58 -9.77
N PHE A 94 -7.43 -2.77 -9.18
CA PHE A 94 -7.30 -2.92 -7.73
C PHE A 94 -5.98 -2.35 -7.21
N PHE A 95 -4.83 -2.75 -7.79
CA PHE A 95 -3.52 -2.29 -7.33
C PHE A 95 -3.32 -0.78 -7.51
N SER A 96 -3.95 -0.15 -8.50
CA SER A 96 -3.94 1.32 -8.64
C SER A 96 -4.63 2.02 -7.47
N VAL A 97 -5.77 1.51 -7.00
CA VAL A 97 -6.47 2.08 -5.83
C VAL A 97 -5.63 1.87 -4.56
N PHE A 98 -5.02 0.69 -4.42
CA PHE A 98 -4.10 0.42 -3.30
C PHE A 98 -2.93 1.41 -3.28
N GLY A 99 -2.29 1.69 -4.41
CA GLY A 99 -1.23 2.70 -4.52
C GLY A 99 -1.69 4.08 -4.05
N MET A 100 -2.82 4.56 -4.57
CA MET A 100 -3.39 5.85 -4.17
C MET A 100 -3.74 5.92 -2.67
N CYS A 101 -4.23 4.84 -2.08
CA CYS A 101 -4.48 4.78 -0.64
C CYS A 101 -3.17 4.88 0.16
N VAL A 102 -2.09 4.24 -0.29
CA VAL A 102 -0.78 4.34 0.37
C VAL A 102 -0.25 5.77 0.30
N ASP A 103 -0.35 6.44 -0.85
CA ASP A 103 0.04 7.85 -1.01
C ASP A 103 -0.75 8.76 -0.05
N THR A 104 -2.06 8.53 0.05
CA THR A 104 -2.95 9.30 0.92
C THR A 104 -2.61 9.09 2.38
N LEU A 105 -2.40 7.84 2.81
CA LEU A 105 -1.98 7.52 4.17
C LEU A 105 -0.63 8.16 4.49
N PHE A 106 0.28 8.15 3.53
CA PHE A 106 1.58 8.77 3.68
C PHE A 106 1.46 10.30 3.85
N LEU A 107 0.60 10.95 3.06
CA LEU A 107 0.30 12.37 3.19
C LEU A 107 -0.37 12.71 4.52
N CYS A 108 -1.37 11.93 4.96
CA CYS A 108 -2.01 12.11 6.26
C CYS A 108 -1.00 11.93 7.41
N PHE A 109 -0.08 10.98 7.27
CA PHE A 109 1.01 10.78 8.22
C PHE A 109 1.95 11.99 8.29
N LEU A 110 2.28 12.59 7.15
CA LEU A 110 3.07 13.83 7.11
C LEU A 110 2.33 15.00 7.77
N GLU A 111 1.02 15.12 7.54
CA GLU A 111 0.19 16.15 8.16
C GLU A 111 0.09 15.98 9.68
N ASP A 112 -0.04 14.74 10.16
CA ASP A 112 -0.04 14.41 11.60
C ASP A 112 1.30 14.77 12.25
N LEU A 113 2.42 14.51 11.59
CA LEU A 113 3.74 14.95 12.06
C LEU A 113 3.88 16.48 12.15
N GLU A 114 3.19 17.22 11.28
CA GLU A 114 3.27 18.69 11.26
C GLU A 114 2.33 19.34 12.27
N ARG A 115 1.12 18.78 12.46
CA ARG A 115 0.13 19.34 13.40
C ARG A 115 0.38 18.95 14.85
N ASN A 116 0.90 17.75 15.07
CA ASN A 116 1.06 17.18 16.40
C ASN A 116 2.55 17.09 16.76
N ASP A 117 2.86 17.41 18.02
CA ASP A 117 4.23 17.39 18.56
C ASP A 117 4.44 16.22 19.53
N GLY A 118 3.38 15.44 19.81
CA GLY A 118 3.39 14.33 20.74
C GLY A 118 3.11 14.75 22.19
N SER A 119 2.81 16.02 22.44
CA SER A 119 2.40 16.53 23.76
C SER A 119 1.02 15.99 24.17
N GLN A 120 0.64 16.15 25.44
CA GLN A 120 -0.69 15.74 25.92
C GLN A 120 -1.84 16.53 25.27
N GLU A 121 -1.57 17.76 24.81
CA GLU A 121 -2.56 18.59 24.11
C GLU A 121 -2.64 18.26 22.62
N ARG A 122 -1.55 17.78 22.01
CA ARG A 122 -1.45 17.44 20.58
C ARG A 122 -0.66 16.14 20.34
N PRO A 123 -1.23 14.98 20.72
CA PRO A 123 -0.58 13.70 20.53
C PRO A 123 -0.54 13.30 19.05
N TYR A 124 0.45 12.52 18.64
CA TYR A 124 0.44 11.88 17.32
C TYR A 124 -0.69 10.87 17.21
N TYR A 125 -1.47 10.93 16.14
CA TYR A 125 -2.56 10.02 15.85
C TYR A 125 -2.17 8.89 14.88
N MET A 126 -0.97 8.94 14.32
CA MET A 126 -0.42 7.92 13.43
C MET A 126 -0.32 6.51 14.09
N PRO A 127 -0.25 5.44 13.29
CA PRO A 127 -0.08 4.07 13.79
C PRO A 127 1.17 3.88 14.67
N LYS A 128 1.04 3.10 15.76
CA LYS A 128 2.13 2.80 16.70
C LYS A 128 3.37 2.18 16.04
N ALA A 129 3.16 1.38 14.98
CA ALA A 129 4.26 0.80 14.20
C ALA A 129 5.10 1.88 13.51
N LEU A 130 4.46 2.89 12.92
CA LEU A 130 5.12 4.02 12.28
C LEU A 130 5.80 4.92 13.33
N LEU A 131 5.13 5.24 14.45
CA LEU A 131 5.75 5.93 15.59
C LEU A 131 7.08 5.27 16.02
N LYS A 132 7.08 3.93 16.15
CA LYS A 132 8.27 3.16 16.54
C LYS A 132 9.37 3.21 15.48
N ILE A 133 9.02 3.12 14.19
CA ILE A 133 9.98 3.22 13.07
C ILE A 133 10.63 4.61 13.02
N LEU A 134 9.87 5.67 13.33
CA LEU A 134 10.35 7.04 13.36
C LEU A 134 10.99 7.47 14.70
N GLY A 135 10.97 6.59 15.72
CA GLY A 135 11.51 6.91 17.04
C GLY A 135 10.74 8.00 17.80
N LYS A 136 9.49 8.27 17.40
CA LYS A 136 8.60 9.24 18.04
C LYS A 136 7.68 8.53 19.05
N LYS A 137 7.31 9.24 20.12
CA LYS A 137 6.41 8.74 21.18
C LYS A 137 5.51 9.87 21.64
N ASN A 138 4.26 9.56 21.94
CA ASN A 138 3.38 10.48 22.66
C ASN A 138 3.77 10.50 24.13
N GLU A 139 3.67 11.66 24.75
CA GLU A 139 3.80 11.80 26.19
C GLU A 139 2.70 10.99 26.89
N VAL A 140 3.10 10.16 27.83
CA VAL A 140 2.18 9.34 28.62
C VAL A 140 1.68 10.22 29.77
N PRO A 141 0.37 10.23 30.08
CA PRO A 141 -0.16 11.02 31.19
C PRO A 141 0.60 10.67 32.47
N THR A 142 1.18 11.69 33.11
CA THR A 142 1.77 11.63 34.44
C THR A 142 0.66 11.40 35.47
N GLY A 143 0.19 10.16 35.58
CA GLY A 143 -0.83 9.76 36.57
C GLY A 143 -0.93 8.25 36.82
N GLY A 144 -0.28 7.39 36.02
CA GLY A 144 -0.43 5.93 36.12
C GLY A 144 0.75 5.16 36.73
N LYS A 145 1.81 5.82 37.19
CA LYS A 145 2.93 5.14 37.87
C LYS A 145 2.68 5.07 39.38
N ASN A 146 1.69 4.29 39.83
CA ASN A 146 1.63 3.76 41.20
C ASN A 146 0.54 2.68 41.41
N ARG A 147 0.54 1.63 40.59
CA ARG A 147 -0.14 0.37 40.96
C ARG A 147 0.61 -0.85 40.39
N LYS A 148 1.85 -1.01 40.84
CA LYS A 148 2.46 -2.33 41.00
C LYS A 148 2.58 -2.56 42.50
N LYS A 149 1.66 -3.34 43.05
CA LYS A 149 1.88 -4.15 44.24
C LYS A 149 1.29 -5.52 43.95
#